data_AF-A0A222XAF7-F1
#
_entry.id   AF-A0A222XAF7-F1
#
_cell.length_a   1.000
_cell.length_b   1.000
_cell.length_c   1.000
_cell.angle_alpha   90.00
_cell.angle_beta   90.00
_cell.angle_gamma   90.00
#
_symmetry.space_group_name_H-M   'P 1'
#
loop_
_entity.id
_entity.type
_entity.pdbx_description
1 polymer ?
#
loop_
_entity_poly.entity_id
_entity_poly.type
_entity_poly.pdbx_seq_one_letter_code
_entity_poly.pdbx_strand_id
1 'polypeptide(L)'
;MTEDLAAPPRLAEDDRRELLLSWAVAADAHDELVLCDLLVDASGGTAQPVTSWRARTAVLRGEPVRALELLGRRVDETELAVPREPDDVTALVALATLGDRRALPLLVRAGQVPGTTRAAHLYLLALAAEYSGRADLATDAWCALADQGTDTPLVLGRAAAGMVARRDRTDADRAADEVYAAALLLRGGSPSPWRDPAALEHAATVLQDSGDPAGATLLACAVRQVCPPGAPLEEVVRRLRPRRNRWASLAPWLVALPMLAFGVLGLVAGWYLGGMLQRAWRRIPSWSFEDERLWFGIRAQSYDVARGRPRTSTLRPLDVLGAVLGAAVGTGLAAGVAGAVPLSTETGASTALAVVVWTTGVLGGLAAGALGGEAVHRARDRRGLLAGLEVDLAVTRRVLATCRCWSTQSLVGVAAAAYAEGHLRPAGYPDAGLDRPGTVLLCELSGARWLATWTASGRSALLLRGVPRQDDVVEPVATGLYL
;
A
#
# COMPACT_ATOMS: atom_id res chain seq x y z
N MET A 1 42.91 37.19 -5.70
CA MET A 1 41.54 37.69 -5.90
C MET A 1 40.61 36.72 -5.20
N THR A 2 40.29 37.00 -3.96
CA THR A 2 39.22 36.37 -3.21
C THR A 2 37.92 37.00 -3.68
N GLU A 3 37.11 36.25 -4.42
CA GLU A 3 35.73 36.62 -4.71
C GLU A 3 35.00 36.84 -3.38
N ASP A 4 34.52 38.05 -3.17
CA ASP A 4 33.54 38.39 -2.14
C ASP A 4 32.31 37.51 -2.39
N LEU A 5 32.20 36.40 -1.64
CA LEU A 5 30.97 35.63 -1.55
C LEU A 5 29.93 36.50 -0.86
N ALA A 6 29.22 37.30 -1.66
CA ALA A 6 28.08 38.08 -1.23
C ALA A 6 27.17 37.17 -0.40
N ALA A 7 26.81 37.63 0.80
CA ALA A 7 25.89 36.90 1.67
C ALA A 7 24.61 36.56 0.86
N PRO A 8 24.07 35.34 0.98
CA PRO A 8 22.90 34.94 0.23
C PRO A 8 21.76 35.94 0.48
N PRO A 9 21.02 36.35 -0.55
CA PRO A 9 19.93 37.30 -0.40
C PRO A 9 18.93 36.77 0.64
N ARG A 10 18.66 37.57 1.67
CA ARG A 10 17.63 37.25 2.65
C ARG A 10 16.27 37.38 1.98
N LEU A 11 15.43 36.35 2.07
CA LEU A 11 14.04 36.43 1.63
C LEU A 11 13.32 37.54 2.40
N ALA A 12 12.58 38.39 1.70
CA ALA A 12 11.68 39.34 2.37
C ALA A 12 10.64 38.57 3.20
N GLU A 13 10.17 39.17 4.29
CA GLU A 13 9.27 38.49 5.24
C GLU A 13 7.94 38.07 4.58
N ASP A 14 7.39 38.91 3.70
CA ASP A 14 6.17 38.60 2.96
C ASP A 14 6.38 37.46 1.94
N ASP A 15 7.53 37.43 1.25
CA ASP A 15 7.90 36.33 0.34
C ASP A 15 8.04 35.00 1.10
N ARG A 16 8.62 35.04 2.31
CA ARG A 16 8.74 33.86 3.16
C ARG A 16 7.37 33.34 3.57
N ARG A 17 6.45 34.25 3.94
CA ARG A 17 5.09 33.88 4.34
C ARG A 17 4.34 33.20 3.19
N GLU A 18 4.34 33.81 2.00
CA GLU A 18 3.68 33.23 0.83
C GLU A 18 4.27 31.88 0.46
N LEU A 19 5.60 31.74 0.52
CA LEU A 19 6.29 30.48 0.25
C LEU A 19 5.87 29.38 1.23
N LEU A 20 5.86 29.66 2.54
CA LEU A 20 5.44 28.70 3.56
C LEU A 20 3.98 28.28 3.37
N LEU A 21 3.08 29.21 3.09
CA LEU A 21 1.67 28.92 2.83
C LEU A 21 1.48 28.09 1.56
N SER A 22 2.28 28.34 0.51
CA SER A 22 2.21 27.54 -0.71
C SER A 22 2.70 26.10 -0.51
N TRP A 23 3.75 25.90 0.30
CA TRP A 23 4.17 24.56 0.71
C TRP A 23 3.13 23.90 1.59
N ALA A 24 2.45 24.64 2.46
CA ALA A 24 1.36 24.11 3.26
C ALA A 24 0.24 23.56 2.36
N VAL A 25 -0.23 24.33 1.38
CA VAL A 25 -1.23 23.85 0.40
C VAL A 25 -0.77 22.58 -0.31
N ALA A 26 0.50 22.51 -0.72
CA ALA A 26 1.06 21.31 -1.36
C ALA A 26 1.16 20.11 -0.39
N ALA A 27 1.41 20.35 0.90
CA ALA A 27 1.42 19.33 1.95
C ALA A 27 0.01 18.80 2.24
N ASP A 28 -1.00 19.69 2.31
CA ASP A 28 -2.42 19.33 2.48
C ASP A 28 -2.90 18.42 1.35
N ALA A 29 -2.52 18.70 0.11
CA ALA A 29 -2.84 17.87 -1.05
C ALA A 29 -2.26 16.43 -0.97
N HIS A 30 -1.32 16.19 -0.05
CA HIS A 30 -0.70 14.88 0.20
C HIS A 30 -1.03 14.29 1.58
N ASP A 31 -2.01 14.85 2.30
CA ASP A 31 -2.38 14.44 3.66
C ASP A 31 -1.23 14.55 4.68
N GLU A 32 -0.25 15.42 4.43
CA GLU A 32 0.86 15.70 5.33
C GLU A 32 0.45 16.75 6.38
N LEU A 33 -0.63 16.47 7.12
CA LEU A 33 -1.32 17.43 7.98
C LEU A 33 -0.44 18.03 9.09
N VAL A 34 0.52 17.26 9.61
CA VAL A 34 1.47 17.74 10.63
C VAL A 34 2.46 18.74 10.01
N LEU A 35 3.00 18.41 8.84
CA LEU A 35 3.90 19.31 8.12
C LEU A 35 3.16 20.59 7.70
N CYS A 36 1.90 20.45 7.29
CA CYS A 36 1.08 21.57 6.89
C CYS A 36 0.86 22.56 8.04
N ASP A 37 0.53 22.07 9.25
CA ASP A 37 0.41 22.91 10.44
C ASP A 37 1.71 23.64 10.77
N LEU A 38 2.84 22.92 10.75
CA LEU A 38 4.16 23.52 11.03
C LEU A 38 4.47 24.65 10.04
N LEU A 39 4.14 24.45 8.76
CA LEU A 39 4.34 25.46 7.72
C LEU A 39 3.41 26.67 7.91
N VAL A 40 2.15 26.44 8.28
CA VAL A 40 1.18 27.51 8.55
C VAL A 40 1.56 28.30 9.80
N ASP A 41 1.95 27.64 10.88
CA ASP A 41 2.37 28.30 12.11
C ASP A 41 3.68 29.07 11.92
N ALA A 42 4.64 28.50 11.19
CA ALA A 42 5.89 29.18 10.84
C ALA A 42 5.68 30.41 9.93
N SER A 43 4.56 30.49 9.21
CA SER A 43 4.23 31.64 8.36
C SER A 43 3.87 32.90 9.15
N GLY A 44 3.49 32.75 10.43
CA GLY A 44 3.05 33.84 11.30
C GLY A 44 1.73 34.51 10.87
N GLY A 45 1.01 33.93 9.89
CA GLY A 45 -0.24 34.50 9.37
C GLY A 45 -1.43 34.30 10.31
N THR A 46 -2.19 35.37 10.56
CA THR A 46 -3.48 35.36 11.29
C THR A 46 -4.68 35.65 10.38
N ALA A 47 -4.48 35.68 9.06
CA ALA A 47 -5.49 36.05 8.08
C ALA A 47 -6.62 35.00 7.93
N GLN A 48 -7.79 35.44 7.46
CA GLN A 48 -8.97 34.58 7.24
C GLN A 48 -8.71 33.27 6.46
N PRO A 49 -7.88 33.23 5.39
CA PRO A 49 -7.56 31.98 4.70
C PRO A 49 -6.87 30.94 5.60
N VAL A 50 -6.10 31.40 6.60
CA VAL A 50 -5.45 30.54 7.59
C VAL A 50 -6.49 29.95 8.54
N THR A 51 -7.53 30.71 8.91
CA THR A 51 -8.62 30.24 9.78
C THR A 51 -9.46 29.16 9.11
N SER A 52 -9.90 29.38 7.86
CA SER A 52 -10.63 28.38 7.06
C SER A 52 -9.82 27.10 6.90
N TRP A 53 -8.51 27.24 6.62
CA TRP A 53 -7.60 26.11 6.53
C TRP A 53 -7.47 25.35 7.85
N ARG A 54 -7.25 26.06 8.98
CA ARG A 54 -7.16 25.44 10.31
C ARG A 54 -8.45 24.72 10.71
N ALA A 55 -9.62 25.28 10.35
CA ALA A 55 -10.90 24.62 10.60
C ALA A 55 -11.01 23.31 9.84
N ARG A 56 -10.63 23.29 8.55
CA ARG A 56 -10.59 22.06 7.75
C ARG A 56 -9.63 21.04 8.35
N THR A 57 -8.42 21.44 8.73
CA THR A 57 -7.45 20.54 9.37
C THR A 57 -7.95 19.99 10.70
N ALA A 58 -8.66 20.80 11.50
CA ALA A 58 -9.29 20.33 12.74
C ALA A 58 -10.33 19.23 12.46
N VAL A 59 -11.16 19.38 11.42
CA VAL A 59 -12.09 18.32 10.98
C VAL A 59 -11.34 17.06 10.57
N LEU A 60 -10.28 17.19 9.76
CA LEU A 60 -9.46 16.07 9.28
C LEU A 60 -8.83 15.26 10.43
N ARG A 61 -8.59 15.90 11.58
CA ARG A 61 -8.04 15.28 12.80
C ARG A 61 -9.10 14.72 13.75
N GLY A 62 -10.39 14.86 13.42
CA GLY A 62 -11.47 14.47 14.32
C GLY A 62 -11.68 15.45 15.48
N GLU A 63 -11.36 16.73 15.30
CA GLU A 63 -11.61 17.84 16.23
C GLU A 63 -12.79 18.72 15.74
N PRO A 64 -14.02 18.19 15.57
CA PRO A 64 -15.12 18.93 14.93
C PRO A 64 -15.58 20.15 15.74
N VAL A 65 -15.50 20.12 17.07
CA VAL A 65 -15.86 21.27 17.92
C VAL A 65 -14.93 22.45 17.65
N ARG A 66 -13.61 22.19 17.63
CA ARG A 66 -12.60 23.21 17.34
C ARG A 66 -12.77 23.78 15.93
N ALA A 67 -13.14 22.95 14.96
CA ALA A 67 -13.43 23.43 13.62
C ALA A 67 -14.58 24.44 13.60
N LEU A 68 -15.68 24.16 14.31
CA LEU A 68 -16.81 25.10 14.42
C LEU A 68 -16.41 26.39 15.16
N GLU A 69 -15.63 26.30 16.23
CA GLU A 69 -15.10 27.46 16.96
C GLU A 69 -14.24 28.35 16.06
N LEU A 70 -13.34 27.76 15.27
CA LEU A 70 -12.51 28.50 14.31
C LEU A 70 -13.34 29.19 13.23
N LEU A 71 -14.45 28.57 12.80
CA LEU A 71 -15.39 29.15 11.83
C LEU A 71 -16.37 30.16 12.48
N GLY A 72 -16.30 30.36 13.79
CA GLY A 72 -17.23 31.24 14.52
C GLY A 72 -18.67 30.72 14.56
N ARG A 73 -18.89 29.42 14.33
CA ARG A 73 -20.22 28.79 14.31
C ARG A 73 -20.54 28.07 15.61
N ARG A 74 -21.83 27.94 15.91
CA ARG A 74 -22.31 27.21 17.10
C ARG A 74 -22.83 25.84 16.71
N VAL A 75 -22.67 24.88 17.62
CA VAL A 75 -23.16 23.50 17.44
C VAL A 75 -24.70 23.45 17.29
N ASP A 76 -25.42 24.38 17.91
CA ASP A 76 -26.90 24.44 17.91
C ASP A 76 -27.51 25.28 16.78
N GLU A 77 -26.71 25.66 15.78
CA GLU A 77 -27.17 26.54 14.71
C GLU A 77 -28.18 25.81 13.81
N THR A 78 -29.46 26.21 13.89
CA THR A 78 -30.60 25.49 13.28
C THR A 78 -30.85 25.85 11.81
N GLU A 79 -30.27 26.95 11.32
CA GLU A 79 -30.36 27.38 9.92
C GLU A 79 -29.24 26.76 9.07
N LEU A 80 -29.33 25.44 8.84
CA LEU A 80 -28.46 24.76 7.88
C LEU A 80 -28.98 24.99 6.46
N ALA A 81 -28.47 26.04 5.82
CA ALA A 81 -28.70 26.31 4.40
C ALA A 81 -27.84 25.41 3.50
N VAL A 82 -28.16 25.37 2.20
CA VAL A 82 -27.31 24.75 1.18
C VAL A 82 -25.95 25.45 1.19
N PRO A 83 -24.82 24.72 1.29
CA PRO A 83 -23.50 25.34 1.39
C PRO A 83 -23.19 26.14 0.12
N ARG A 84 -22.69 27.36 0.30
CA ARG A 84 -22.30 28.29 -0.78
C ARG A 84 -20.79 28.47 -0.84
N GLU A 85 -20.14 28.34 0.31
CA GLU A 85 -18.70 28.55 0.47
C GLU A 85 -18.02 27.27 1.00
N PRO A 86 -16.70 27.09 0.78
CA PRO A 86 -15.93 25.96 1.33
C PRO A 86 -16.04 25.81 2.85
N ASP A 87 -16.19 26.92 3.57
CA ASP A 87 -16.34 26.93 5.03
C ASP A 87 -17.69 26.37 5.48
N ASP A 88 -18.75 26.55 4.68
CA ASP A 88 -20.05 25.90 4.93
C ASP A 88 -19.93 24.37 4.83
N VAL A 89 -19.16 23.88 3.86
CA VAL A 89 -18.92 22.45 3.67
C VAL A 89 -18.16 21.89 4.88
N THR A 90 -17.13 22.61 5.34
CA THR A 90 -16.35 22.22 6.53
C THR A 90 -17.22 22.20 7.79
N ALA A 91 -18.08 23.21 7.97
CA ALA A 91 -19.03 23.26 9.08
C ALA A 91 -20.03 22.10 9.03
N LEU A 92 -20.58 21.77 7.85
CA LEU A 92 -21.48 20.63 7.67
C LEU A 92 -20.81 19.30 8.02
N VAL A 93 -19.54 19.12 7.67
CA VAL A 93 -18.79 17.91 8.06
C VAL A 93 -18.63 17.86 9.57
N ALA A 94 -18.23 18.97 10.21
CA ALA A 94 -18.08 19.03 11.66
C ALA A 94 -19.39 18.69 12.39
N LEU A 95 -20.52 19.24 11.93
CA LEU A 95 -21.85 18.93 12.49
C LEU A 95 -22.26 17.48 12.25
N ALA A 96 -21.99 16.93 11.06
CA ALA A 96 -22.25 15.52 10.77
C ALA A 96 -21.43 14.59 11.71
N THR A 97 -20.16 14.90 11.93
CA THR A 97 -19.28 14.20 12.88
C THR A 97 -19.79 14.28 14.33
N LEU A 98 -20.42 15.40 14.70
CA LEU A 98 -21.07 15.56 16.01
C LEU A 98 -22.45 14.87 16.11
N GLY A 99 -22.92 14.23 15.04
CA GLY A 99 -24.16 13.46 15.03
C GLY A 99 -25.40 14.21 14.51
N ASP A 100 -25.25 15.40 13.92
CA ASP A 100 -26.36 16.07 13.25
C ASP A 100 -26.81 15.29 12.01
N ARG A 101 -27.96 14.64 12.12
CA ARG A 101 -28.56 13.80 11.08
C ARG A 101 -28.95 14.58 9.82
N ARG A 102 -29.09 15.91 9.88
CA ARG A 102 -29.45 16.76 8.72
C ARG A 102 -28.24 17.17 7.90
N ALA A 103 -27.07 17.26 8.54
CA ALA A 103 -25.85 17.79 7.91
C ALA A 103 -25.35 16.87 6.78
N LEU A 104 -25.29 15.55 7.00
CA LEU A 104 -24.80 14.61 5.98
C LEU A 104 -25.66 14.58 4.70
N PRO A 105 -27.01 14.53 4.75
CA PRO A 105 -27.84 14.67 3.55
C PRO A 105 -27.64 15.99 2.79
N LEU A 106 -27.41 17.11 3.50
CA LEU A 106 -27.12 18.40 2.87
C LEU A 106 -25.76 18.37 2.17
N LEU A 107 -24.76 17.76 2.80
CA LEU A 107 -23.44 17.56 2.21
C LEU A 107 -23.52 16.71 0.93
N VAL A 108 -24.27 15.61 0.94
CA VAL A 108 -24.49 14.78 -0.27
C VAL A 108 -25.13 15.59 -1.42
N ARG A 109 -26.08 16.48 -1.12
CA ARG A 109 -26.71 17.35 -2.14
C ARG A 109 -25.74 18.41 -2.67
N ALA A 110 -24.89 18.96 -1.81
CA ALA A 110 -23.88 19.95 -2.18
C ALA A 110 -22.87 19.41 -3.21
N GLY A 111 -22.56 18.12 -3.16
CA GLY A 111 -21.63 17.44 -4.07
C GLY A 111 -22.09 17.31 -5.52
N GLN A 112 -23.29 17.78 -5.87
CA GLN A 112 -23.82 17.72 -7.23
C GLN A 112 -23.25 18.83 -8.15
N VAL A 113 -22.42 19.73 -7.65
CA VAL A 113 -21.80 20.81 -8.44
C VAL A 113 -20.52 20.29 -9.14
N PRO A 114 -20.45 20.26 -10.49
CA PRO A 114 -19.25 19.85 -11.21
C PRO A 114 -18.13 20.89 -11.10
N GLY A 115 -16.88 20.44 -11.00
CA GLY A 115 -15.70 21.32 -11.04
C GLY A 115 -14.50 20.83 -10.23
N THR A 116 -13.47 21.69 -10.13
CA THR A 116 -12.20 21.49 -9.41
C THR A 116 -12.37 21.29 -7.90
N THR A 117 -13.53 21.61 -7.34
CA THR A 117 -13.89 21.41 -5.92
C THR A 117 -14.37 20.00 -5.59
N ARG A 118 -14.59 19.13 -6.60
CA ARG A 118 -15.15 17.79 -6.40
C ARG A 118 -14.27 16.89 -5.54
N ALA A 119 -12.96 16.91 -5.72
CA ALA A 119 -12.04 16.08 -4.93
C ALA A 119 -12.07 16.47 -3.44
N ALA A 120 -11.95 17.77 -3.14
CA ALA A 120 -12.05 18.29 -1.77
C ALA A 120 -13.42 17.96 -1.14
N HIS A 121 -14.50 18.08 -1.91
CA HIS A 121 -15.84 17.71 -1.45
C HIS A 121 -15.95 16.21 -1.15
N LEU A 122 -15.51 15.34 -2.07
CA LEU A 122 -15.54 13.88 -1.87
C LEU A 122 -14.73 13.45 -0.65
N TYR A 123 -13.57 14.07 -0.44
CA TYR A 123 -12.76 13.85 0.74
C TYR A 123 -13.54 14.16 2.02
N LEU A 124 -14.12 15.36 2.10
CA LEU A 124 -14.91 15.81 3.24
C LEU A 124 -16.19 14.96 3.45
N LEU A 125 -16.85 14.56 2.37
CA LEU A 125 -17.99 13.65 2.38
C LEU A 125 -17.61 12.28 2.94
N ALA A 126 -16.46 11.74 2.51
CA ALA A 126 -15.99 10.44 2.95
C ALA A 126 -15.74 10.43 4.47
N LEU A 127 -15.09 11.48 5.01
CA LEU A 127 -14.91 11.66 6.44
C LEU A 127 -16.24 11.80 7.20
N ALA A 128 -17.12 12.69 6.74
CA ALA A 128 -18.43 12.89 7.37
C ALA A 128 -19.21 11.57 7.45
N ALA A 129 -19.20 10.80 6.37
CA ALA A 129 -19.84 9.50 6.29
C ALA A 129 -19.20 8.49 7.25
N GLU A 130 -17.87 8.46 7.35
CA GLU A 130 -17.15 7.58 8.27
C GLU A 130 -17.50 7.86 9.73
N TYR A 131 -17.39 9.11 10.17
CA TYR A 131 -17.73 9.51 11.54
C TYR A 131 -19.22 9.34 11.86
N SER A 132 -20.09 9.41 10.85
CA SER A 132 -21.53 9.14 10.99
C SER A 132 -21.88 7.65 10.95
N GLY A 133 -20.90 6.74 10.86
CA GLY A 133 -21.12 5.29 10.78
C GLY A 133 -21.73 4.81 9.45
N ARG A 134 -21.65 5.61 8.38
CA ARG A 134 -22.16 5.30 7.03
C ARG A 134 -21.05 4.71 6.16
N ALA A 135 -20.58 3.51 6.52
CA ALA A 135 -19.41 2.85 5.92
C ALA A 135 -19.49 2.69 4.38
N ASP A 136 -20.67 2.38 3.83
CA ASP A 136 -20.86 2.24 2.38
C ASP A 136 -20.61 3.56 1.64
N LEU A 137 -21.22 4.65 2.13
CA LEU A 137 -21.06 5.99 1.55
C LEU A 137 -19.62 6.48 1.69
N ALA A 138 -18.98 6.23 2.83
CA ALA A 138 -17.57 6.56 3.03
C ALA A 138 -16.68 5.81 2.01
N THR A 139 -16.91 4.49 1.84
CA THR A 139 -16.17 3.66 0.90
C THR A 139 -16.35 4.13 -0.54
N ASP A 140 -17.59 4.39 -0.96
CA ASP A 140 -17.88 4.86 -2.32
C ASP A 140 -17.22 6.22 -2.59
N ALA A 141 -17.22 7.13 -1.61
CA ALA A 141 -16.57 8.44 -1.73
C ALA A 141 -15.04 8.32 -1.79
N TRP A 142 -14.42 7.46 -0.97
CA TRP A 142 -12.97 7.20 -1.03
C TRP A 142 -12.56 6.55 -2.36
N CYS A 143 -13.34 5.58 -2.86
CA CYS A 143 -13.07 4.95 -4.16
C CYS A 143 -13.21 5.97 -5.30
N ALA A 144 -14.27 6.79 -5.30
CA ALA A 144 -14.48 7.83 -6.30
C ALA A 144 -13.38 8.91 -6.30
N LEU A 145 -12.76 9.16 -5.14
CA LEU A 145 -11.63 10.07 -5.00
C LEU A 145 -10.34 9.45 -5.57
N ALA A 146 -10.10 8.16 -5.31
CA ALA A 146 -9.00 7.42 -5.92
C ALA A 146 -9.13 7.32 -7.44
N ASP A 147 -10.34 7.05 -7.96
CA ASP A 147 -10.61 6.99 -9.41
C ASP A 147 -10.39 8.34 -10.13
N GLN A 148 -10.43 9.46 -9.41
CA GLN A 148 -10.10 10.80 -9.92
C GLN A 148 -8.60 11.10 -9.91
N GLY A 149 -7.75 10.15 -9.48
CA GLY A 149 -6.29 10.29 -9.43
C GLY A 149 -5.76 10.93 -8.15
N THR A 150 -6.53 10.95 -7.07
CA THR A 150 -6.02 11.38 -5.75
C THR A 150 -5.33 10.20 -5.07
N ASP A 151 -4.03 10.07 -5.30
CA ASP A 151 -3.25 8.87 -4.94
C ASP A 151 -2.49 9.01 -3.61
N THR A 152 -3.10 9.62 -2.59
CA THR A 152 -2.46 9.77 -1.28
C THR A 152 -2.55 8.47 -0.46
N PRO A 153 -1.61 8.23 0.49
CA PRO A 153 -1.66 7.02 1.32
C PRO A 153 -2.95 6.86 2.11
N LEU A 154 -3.53 7.96 2.60
CA LEU A 154 -4.78 7.96 3.35
C LEU A 154 -5.96 7.59 2.44
N VAL A 155 -6.11 8.23 1.28
CA VAL A 155 -7.20 7.95 0.33
C VAL A 155 -7.15 6.51 -0.16
N LEU A 156 -5.98 6.07 -0.64
CA LEU A 156 -5.79 4.71 -1.13
C LEU A 156 -5.98 3.67 -0.02
N GLY A 157 -5.48 3.96 1.19
CA GLY A 157 -5.65 3.08 2.35
C GLY A 157 -7.12 2.93 2.76
N ARG A 158 -7.87 4.03 2.81
CA ARG A 158 -9.30 4.03 3.14
C ARG A 158 -10.15 3.34 2.08
N ALA A 159 -9.89 3.62 0.80
CA ALA A 159 -10.56 2.96 -0.32
C ALA A 159 -10.31 1.44 -0.28
N ALA A 160 -9.04 1.02 -0.14
CA ALA A 160 -8.69 -0.40 -0.06
C ALA A 160 -9.31 -1.10 1.16
N ALA A 161 -9.32 -0.46 2.33
CA ALA A 161 -10.00 -0.98 3.52
C ALA A 161 -11.51 -1.17 3.28
N GLY A 162 -12.18 -0.18 2.70
CA GLY A 162 -13.61 -0.26 2.38
C GLY A 162 -13.93 -1.37 1.37
N MET A 163 -13.12 -1.52 0.32
CA MET A 163 -13.25 -2.62 -0.66
C MET A 163 -13.13 -4.00 0.01
N VAL A 164 -12.15 -4.18 0.90
CA VAL A 164 -11.94 -5.44 1.62
C VAL A 164 -13.05 -5.70 2.65
N ALA A 165 -13.52 -4.66 3.34
CA ALA A 165 -14.60 -4.78 4.32
C ALA A 165 -15.92 -5.22 3.67
N ARG A 166 -16.17 -4.76 2.43
CA ARG A 166 -17.34 -5.13 1.62
C ARG A 166 -17.23 -6.51 0.95
N ARG A 167 -16.14 -7.24 1.17
CA ARG A 167 -15.90 -8.51 0.47
C ARG A 167 -17.05 -9.50 0.66
N ASP A 168 -17.35 -10.28 -0.36
CA ASP A 168 -18.32 -11.37 -0.23
C ASP A 168 -17.85 -12.40 0.82
N ARG A 169 -18.61 -12.56 1.91
CA ARG A 169 -18.26 -13.53 2.99
C ARG A 169 -18.82 -14.92 2.74
N THR A 170 -19.50 -15.14 1.62
CA THR A 170 -20.15 -16.40 1.25
C THR A 170 -19.50 -17.05 0.04
N ASP A 171 -18.94 -16.24 -0.88
CA ASP A 171 -18.22 -16.68 -2.07
C ASP A 171 -16.73 -16.31 -1.98
N ALA A 172 -15.89 -17.32 -1.68
CA ALA A 172 -14.45 -17.13 -1.54
C ALA A 172 -13.75 -16.71 -2.85
N ASP A 173 -14.28 -17.07 -4.02
CA ASP A 173 -13.64 -16.72 -5.29
C ASP A 173 -13.92 -15.25 -5.62
N ARG A 174 -15.16 -14.79 -5.43
CA ARG A 174 -15.52 -13.37 -5.55
C ARG A 174 -14.79 -12.49 -4.54
N ALA A 175 -14.70 -12.95 -3.29
CA ALA A 175 -13.94 -12.25 -2.26
C ALA A 175 -12.45 -12.09 -2.62
N ALA A 176 -11.87 -13.09 -3.30
CA ALA A 176 -10.49 -13.01 -3.77
C ALA A 176 -10.31 -11.90 -4.80
N ASP A 177 -11.23 -11.79 -5.76
CA ASP A 177 -11.17 -10.73 -6.77
C ASP A 177 -11.27 -9.34 -6.13
N GLU A 178 -12.14 -9.15 -5.14
CA GLU A 178 -12.31 -7.88 -4.42
C GLU A 178 -11.06 -7.52 -3.59
N VAL A 179 -10.46 -8.50 -2.90
CA VAL A 179 -9.20 -8.31 -2.15
C VAL A 179 -8.02 -8.03 -3.09
N TYR A 180 -7.94 -8.70 -4.25
CA TYR A 180 -6.90 -8.43 -5.25
C TYR A 180 -7.09 -7.07 -5.90
N ALA A 181 -8.32 -6.64 -6.17
CA ALA A 181 -8.60 -5.29 -6.68
C ALA A 181 -8.10 -4.22 -5.70
N ALA A 182 -8.36 -4.38 -4.40
CA ALA A 182 -7.82 -3.50 -3.36
C ALA A 182 -6.27 -3.53 -3.30
N ALA A 183 -5.67 -4.70 -3.44
CA ALA A 183 -4.21 -4.83 -3.47
C ALA A 183 -3.59 -4.16 -4.72
N LEU A 184 -4.27 -4.21 -5.86
CA LEU A 184 -3.84 -3.56 -7.10
C LEU A 184 -3.99 -2.05 -7.04
N LEU A 185 -5.05 -1.55 -6.41
CA LEU A 185 -5.19 -0.13 -6.09
C LEU A 185 -3.99 0.37 -5.28
N LEU A 186 -3.64 -0.32 -4.18
CA LEU A 186 -2.47 0.04 -3.37
C LEU A 186 -1.16 -0.08 -4.15
N ARG A 187 -1.01 -1.08 -5.02
CA ARG A 187 0.18 -1.25 -5.86
C ARG A 187 0.37 -0.07 -6.82
N GLY A 188 -0.71 0.48 -7.36
CA GLY A 188 -0.69 1.60 -8.30
C GLY A 188 -0.32 2.95 -7.67
N GLY A 189 -0.43 3.06 -6.35
CA GLY A 189 -0.16 4.29 -5.61
C GLY A 189 1.31 4.74 -5.60
N SER A 190 1.50 6.04 -5.33
CA SER A 190 2.80 6.67 -5.12
C SER A 190 2.86 7.34 -3.74
N PRO A 191 3.68 6.84 -2.80
CA PRO A 191 4.72 5.83 -2.97
C PRO A 191 4.16 4.41 -2.97
N SER A 192 4.82 3.50 -3.70
CA SER A 192 4.35 2.13 -3.80
C SER A 192 4.65 1.30 -2.54
N PRO A 193 3.81 0.28 -2.19
CA PRO A 193 3.82 -0.35 -0.87
C PRO A 193 5.11 -1.06 -0.45
N TRP A 194 5.91 -1.54 -1.42
CA TRP A 194 7.17 -2.23 -1.13
C TRP A 194 8.30 -1.29 -0.68
N ARG A 195 8.15 0.02 -0.93
CA ARG A 195 9.07 1.07 -0.45
C ARG A 195 8.53 1.75 0.79
N ASP A 196 7.26 2.10 0.75
CA ASP A 196 6.57 2.76 1.84
C ASP A 196 5.19 2.14 2.02
N PRO A 197 5.01 1.30 3.05
CA PRO A 197 3.76 0.59 3.25
C PRO A 197 2.69 1.45 3.93
N ALA A 198 2.87 2.76 4.09
CA ALA A 198 1.95 3.64 4.83
C ALA A 198 0.47 3.46 4.44
N ALA A 199 0.15 3.38 3.14
CA ALA A 199 -1.22 3.14 2.68
C ALA A 199 -1.78 1.78 3.12
N LEU A 200 -0.95 0.73 3.08
CA LEU A 200 -1.32 -0.61 3.57
C LEU A 200 -1.44 -0.63 5.10
N GLU A 201 -0.55 0.06 5.82
CA GLU A 201 -0.63 0.17 7.27
C GLU A 201 -1.92 0.88 7.68
N HIS A 202 -2.26 1.98 7.01
CA HIS A 202 -3.50 2.70 7.24
C HIS A 202 -4.71 1.81 6.96
N ALA A 203 -4.75 1.12 5.82
CA ALA A 203 -5.84 0.19 5.50
C ALA A 203 -5.98 -0.92 6.55
N ALA A 204 -4.86 -1.48 7.01
CA ALA A 204 -4.84 -2.52 8.03
C ALA A 204 -5.36 -2.03 9.38
N THR A 205 -4.94 -0.83 9.82
CA THR A 205 -5.44 -0.21 11.04
C THR A 205 -6.95 0.02 10.97
N VAL A 206 -7.45 0.58 9.86
CA VAL A 206 -8.89 0.82 9.67
C VAL A 206 -9.70 -0.47 9.74
N LEU A 207 -9.22 -1.54 9.09
CA LEU A 207 -9.87 -2.85 9.14
C LEU A 207 -9.84 -3.45 10.57
N GLN A 208 -8.72 -3.31 11.28
CA GLN A 208 -8.58 -3.79 12.67
C GLN A 208 -9.51 -3.04 13.63
N ASP A 209 -9.55 -1.72 13.53
CA ASP A 209 -10.41 -0.86 14.35
C ASP A 209 -11.90 -1.12 14.07
N SER A 210 -12.23 -1.53 12.85
CA SER A 210 -13.57 -1.97 12.45
C SER A 210 -13.90 -3.42 12.84
N GLY A 211 -12.99 -4.11 13.54
CA GLY A 211 -13.20 -5.50 13.99
C GLY A 211 -12.98 -6.56 12.92
N ASP A 212 -12.26 -6.25 11.83
CA ASP A 212 -11.94 -7.16 10.72
C ASP A 212 -10.42 -7.42 10.57
N PRO A 213 -9.78 -8.05 11.57
CA PRO A 213 -8.36 -8.39 11.49
C PRO A 213 -8.06 -9.41 10.39
N ALA A 214 -9.03 -10.24 10.01
CA ALA A 214 -8.91 -11.19 8.90
C ALA A 214 -8.72 -10.44 7.57
N GLY A 215 -9.56 -9.43 7.31
CA GLY A 215 -9.45 -8.55 6.15
C GLY A 215 -8.08 -7.88 6.06
N ALA A 216 -7.58 -7.33 7.17
CA ALA A 216 -6.24 -6.70 7.22
C ALA A 216 -5.12 -7.67 6.81
N THR A 217 -5.18 -8.90 7.33
CA THR A 217 -4.22 -9.96 6.99
C THR A 217 -4.33 -10.38 5.52
N LEU A 218 -5.56 -10.58 5.02
CA LEU A 218 -5.85 -10.94 3.63
C LEU A 218 -5.29 -9.90 2.66
N LEU A 219 -5.56 -8.62 2.92
CA LEU A 219 -5.05 -7.50 2.12
C LEU A 219 -3.52 -7.47 2.11
N ALA A 220 -2.87 -7.58 3.27
CA ALA A 220 -1.42 -7.58 3.35
C ALA A 220 -0.77 -8.73 2.56
N CYS A 221 -1.38 -9.93 2.59
CA CYS A 221 -0.90 -11.04 1.78
C CYS A 221 -1.15 -10.84 0.29
N ALA A 222 -2.30 -10.30 -0.11
CA ALA A 222 -2.57 -9.97 -1.50
C ALA A 222 -1.58 -8.92 -2.04
N VAL A 223 -1.32 -7.84 -1.27
CA VAL A 223 -0.30 -6.83 -1.60
C VAL A 223 1.08 -7.47 -1.77
N ARG A 224 1.46 -8.39 -0.88
CA ARG A 224 2.74 -9.12 -1.02
C ARG A 224 2.86 -9.96 -2.29
N GLN A 225 1.74 -10.44 -2.83
CA GLN A 225 1.74 -11.23 -4.06
C GLN A 225 1.81 -10.37 -5.32
N VAL A 226 1.18 -9.18 -5.30
CA VAL A 226 1.16 -8.26 -6.45
C VAL A 226 2.37 -7.33 -6.48
N CYS A 227 3.02 -7.11 -5.33
CA CYS A 227 4.18 -6.22 -5.20
C CYS A 227 5.51 -7.00 -5.21
N PRO A 228 6.60 -6.36 -5.66
CA PRO A 228 7.96 -6.82 -5.43
C PRO A 228 8.28 -6.99 -3.94
N PRO A 229 9.23 -7.88 -3.59
CA PRO A 229 9.67 -8.01 -2.20
C PRO A 229 10.39 -6.73 -1.75
N GLY A 230 10.02 -6.20 -0.59
CA GLY A 230 10.68 -5.07 0.06
C GLY A 230 10.66 -5.24 1.56
N ALA A 231 11.76 -4.88 2.23
CA ALA A 231 11.87 -5.02 3.69
C ALA A 231 10.74 -4.28 4.45
N PRO A 232 10.35 -3.04 4.07
CA PRO A 232 9.20 -2.35 4.68
C PRO A 232 7.89 -3.14 4.58
N LEU A 233 7.58 -3.70 3.42
CA LEU A 233 6.36 -4.47 3.21
C LEU A 233 6.38 -5.80 3.98
N GLU A 234 7.50 -6.52 3.98
CA GLU A 234 7.61 -7.79 4.71
C GLU A 234 7.50 -7.59 6.23
N GLU A 235 7.94 -6.45 6.77
CA GLU A 235 7.72 -6.07 8.17
C GLU A 235 6.22 -6.02 8.51
N VAL A 236 5.44 -5.33 7.69
CA VAL A 236 3.98 -5.18 7.87
C VAL A 236 3.27 -6.53 7.70
N VAL A 237 3.60 -7.29 6.66
CA VAL A 237 3.06 -8.63 6.43
C VAL A 237 3.36 -9.56 7.61
N ARG A 238 4.58 -9.49 8.16
CA ARG A 238 4.96 -10.32 9.32
C ARG A 238 4.18 -9.94 10.56
N ARG A 239 3.96 -8.65 10.81
CA ARG A 239 3.17 -8.13 11.93
C ARG A 239 1.71 -8.57 11.85
N LEU A 240 1.12 -8.55 10.66
CA LEU A 240 -0.29 -8.91 10.42
C LEU A 240 -0.52 -10.41 10.20
N ARG A 241 0.53 -11.24 10.26
CA ARG A 241 0.44 -12.67 9.99
C ARG A 241 -0.41 -13.37 11.06
N PRO A 242 -1.34 -14.28 10.68
CA PRO A 242 -2.16 -14.94 11.67
C PRO A 242 -1.31 -15.90 12.51
N ARG A 243 -1.59 -15.96 13.81
CA ARG A 243 -0.94 -16.90 14.74
C ARG A 243 -1.36 -18.32 14.38
N ARG A 244 -0.49 -19.03 13.65
CA ARG A 244 -0.74 -20.41 13.24
C ARG A 244 -0.27 -21.38 14.32
N ASN A 245 -1.10 -22.37 14.63
CA ASN A 245 -0.65 -23.50 15.43
C ASN A 245 0.40 -24.31 14.64
N ARG A 246 1.65 -24.34 15.14
CA ARG A 246 2.76 -25.07 14.47
C ARG A 246 2.45 -26.57 14.36
N TRP A 247 1.70 -27.12 15.32
CA TRP A 247 1.26 -28.50 15.34
C TRP A 247 0.36 -28.87 14.14
N ALA A 248 -0.42 -27.92 13.61
CA ALA A 248 -1.25 -28.16 12.44
C ALA A 248 -0.42 -28.44 11.16
N SER A 249 0.85 -28.03 11.11
CA SER A 249 1.75 -28.34 10.00
C SER A 249 2.38 -29.73 10.14
N LEU A 250 2.49 -30.23 11.37
CA LEU A 250 3.06 -31.55 11.71
C LEU A 250 2.00 -32.66 11.74
N ALA A 251 0.73 -32.32 11.99
CA ALA A 251 -0.39 -33.28 12.04
C ALA A 251 -0.42 -34.31 10.88
N PRO A 252 -0.27 -33.95 9.58
CA PRO A 252 -0.30 -34.95 8.53
C PRO A 252 0.89 -35.91 8.59
N TRP A 253 2.07 -35.44 9.03
CA TRP A 253 3.24 -36.28 9.21
C TRP A 253 3.10 -37.19 10.43
N LEU A 254 2.55 -36.68 11.52
CA LEU A 254 2.28 -37.45 12.74
C LEU A 254 1.29 -38.60 12.50
N VAL A 255 0.37 -38.46 11.52
CA VAL A 255 -0.59 -39.51 11.14
C VAL A 255 -0.06 -40.40 10.02
N ALA A 256 0.64 -39.84 9.03
CA ALA A 256 1.13 -40.59 7.87
C ALA A 256 2.34 -41.48 8.18
N LEU A 257 3.28 -41.04 9.05
CA LEU A 257 4.48 -41.81 9.40
C LEU A 257 4.15 -43.14 10.11
N PRO A 258 3.23 -43.20 11.09
CA PRO A 258 2.81 -44.47 11.68
C PRO A 258 2.10 -45.39 10.69
N MET A 259 1.34 -44.81 9.75
CA MET A 259 0.59 -45.57 8.75
C MET A 259 1.48 -46.23 7.68
N LEU A 260 2.76 -45.86 7.62
CA LEU A 260 3.77 -46.47 6.75
C LEU A 260 3.96 -47.96 7.03
N ALA A 261 3.66 -48.42 8.26
CA ALA A 261 3.63 -49.83 8.64
C ALA A 261 2.60 -50.66 7.84
N PHE A 262 1.58 -50.02 7.26
CA PHE A 262 0.56 -50.66 6.42
C PHE A 262 0.85 -50.51 4.91
N GLY A 263 2.09 -50.15 4.56
CA GLY A 263 2.53 -49.98 3.17
C GLY A 263 1.97 -48.70 2.50
N VAL A 264 2.01 -48.68 1.16
CA VAL A 264 1.70 -47.48 0.35
C VAL A 264 0.26 -47.01 0.55
N LEU A 265 -0.70 -47.95 0.62
CA LEU A 265 -2.11 -47.65 0.88
C LEU A 265 -2.32 -47.04 2.26
N GLY A 266 -1.61 -47.54 3.28
CA GLY A 266 -1.58 -46.93 4.61
C GLY A 266 -1.07 -45.50 4.56
N LEU A 267 0.05 -45.24 3.87
CA LEU A 267 0.60 -43.89 3.73
C LEU A 267 -0.37 -42.94 3.02
N VAL A 268 -1.04 -43.37 1.95
CA VAL A 268 -2.05 -42.56 1.25
C VAL A 268 -3.26 -42.28 2.15
N ALA A 269 -3.76 -43.30 2.86
CA ALA A 269 -4.87 -43.14 3.81
C ALA A 269 -4.49 -42.23 4.98
N GLY A 270 -3.30 -42.40 5.56
CA GLY A 270 -2.76 -41.56 6.63
C GLY A 270 -2.50 -40.12 6.19
N TRP A 271 -2.08 -39.92 4.93
CA TRP A 271 -1.98 -38.59 4.33
C TRP A 271 -3.35 -37.93 4.17
N TYR A 272 -4.36 -38.67 3.70
CA TYR A 272 -5.74 -38.17 3.59
C TYR A 272 -6.35 -37.84 4.96
N LEU A 273 -6.21 -38.75 5.92
CA LEU A 273 -6.73 -38.60 7.28
C LEU A 273 -6.01 -37.47 8.02
N GLY A 274 -4.68 -37.43 7.89
CA GLY A 274 -3.83 -36.34 8.37
C GLY A 274 -4.17 -35.01 7.71
N GLY A 275 -4.55 -35.00 6.44
CA GLY A 275 -5.06 -33.84 5.71
C GLY A 275 -6.41 -33.34 6.23
N MET A 276 -7.34 -34.26 6.57
CA MET A 276 -8.61 -33.90 7.22
C MET A 276 -8.41 -33.34 8.63
N LEU A 277 -7.60 -34.01 9.46
CA LEU A 277 -7.21 -33.52 10.79
C LEU A 277 -6.52 -32.16 10.70
N GLN A 278 -5.65 -32.00 9.71
CA GLN A 278 -4.99 -30.74 9.43
C GLN A 278 -5.99 -29.64 9.05
N ARG A 279 -7.05 -29.92 8.28
CA ARG A 279 -8.11 -28.92 8.02
C ARG A 279 -8.84 -28.52 9.29
N ALA A 280 -9.15 -29.48 10.18
CA ALA A 280 -9.78 -29.18 11.47
C ALA A 280 -8.86 -28.36 12.41
N TRP A 281 -7.55 -28.63 12.40
CA TRP A 281 -6.56 -27.99 13.28
C TRP A 281 -5.89 -26.74 12.69
N ARG A 282 -6.09 -26.46 11.39
CA ARG A 282 -5.60 -25.23 10.74
C ARG A 282 -6.46 -24.01 11.03
N ARG A 283 -7.66 -24.21 11.58
CA ARG A 283 -8.59 -23.14 11.95
C ARG A 283 -7.87 -22.03 12.71
N ILE A 284 -7.92 -20.84 12.14
CA ILE A 284 -7.44 -19.63 12.81
C ILE A 284 -8.55 -19.24 13.80
N PRO A 285 -8.30 -19.29 15.12
CA PRO A 285 -9.33 -19.03 16.13
C PRO A 285 -9.69 -17.55 16.12
N SER A 286 -10.64 -17.17 15.26
CA SER A 286 -11.28 -15.84 15.08
C SER A 286 -11.80 -15.66 13.64
N TRP A 287 -11.40 -16.51 12.70
CA TRP A 287 -11.74 -16.34 11.29
C TRP A 287 -12.95 -17.19 10.89
N SER A 288 -13.72 -16.68 9.92
CA SER A 288 -14.73 -17.48 9.22
C SER A 288 -14.05 -18.60 8.41
N PHE A 289 -14.82 -19.62 8.06
CA PHE A 289 -14.32 -20.72 7.21
C PHE A 289 -13.94 -20.20 5.82
N GLU A 290 -14.69 -19.22 5.33
CA GLU A 290 -14.54 -18.57 4.03
C GLU A 290 -13.28 -17.71 4.00
N ASP A 291 -13.01 -16.90 5.03
CA ASP A 291 -11.76 -16.12 5.16
C ASP A 291 -10.53 -17.04 5.23
N GLU A 292 -10.64 -18.19 5.90
CA GLU A 292 -9.57 -19.18 5.95
C GLU A 292 -9.32 -19.82 4.57
N ARG A 293 -10.38 -20.20 3.85
CA ARG A 293 -10.30 -20.73 2.48
C ARG A 293 -9.68 -19.70 1.54
N LEU A 294 -10.14 -18.46 1.63
CA LEU A 294 -9.65 -17.33 0.86
C LEU A 294 -8.17 -17.07 1.12
N TRP A 295 -7.73 -17.05 2.37
CA TRP A 295 -6.33 -16.88 2.75
C TRP A 295 -5.42 -17.95 2.15
N PHE A 296 -5.83 -19.21 2.22
CA PHE A 296 -5.08 -20.29 1.59
C PHE A 296 -5.09 -20.18 0.05
N GLY A 297 -6.20 -19.70 -0.53
CA GLY A 297 -6.32 -19.39 -1.95
C GLY A 297 -5.32 -18.33 -2.41
N ILE A 298 -5.36 -17.13 -1.81
CA ILE A 298 -4.45 -16.00 -2.10
C ILE A 298 -2.98 -16.40 -1.91
N ARG A 299 -2.69 -17.21 -0.89
CA ARG A 299 -1.32 -17.67 -0.63
C ARG A 299 -0.83 -18.69 -1.65
N ALA A 300 -1.73 -19.52 -2.19
CA ALA A 300 -1.39 -20.54 -3.18
C ALA A 300 -1.29 -19.97 -4.60
N GLN A 301 -2.04 -18.91 -4.91
CA GLN A 301 -2.00 -18.25 -6.21
C GLN A 301 -0.70 -17.45 -6.39
N SER A 302 -0.16 -17.47 -7.60
CA SER A 302 0.82 -16.47 -8.04
C SER A 302 0.13 -15.44 -8.90
N TYR A 303 0.52 -14.18 -8.74
CA TYR A 303 0.01 -13.10 -9.55
C TYR A 303 0.83 -12.98 -10.84
N ASP A 304 0.18 -13.07 -12.00
CA ASP A 304 0.83 -12.83 -13.29
C ASP A 304 0.79 -11.35 -13.60
N VAL A 305 1.92 -10.70 -13.36
CA VAL A 305 2.07 -9.25 -13.54
C VAL A 305 1.87 -8.86 -15.00
N ALA A 306 2.28 -9.69 -15.96
CA ALA A 306 2.16 -9.40 -17.38
C ALA A 306 0.69 -9.46 -17.86
N ARG A 307 -0.13 -10.31 -17.24
CA ARG A 307 -1.56 -10.47 -17.59
C ARG A 307 -2.50 -9.69 -16.68
N GLY A 308 -1.98 -9.08 -15.62
CA GLY A 308 -2.77 -8.34 -14.64
C GLY A 308 -3.84 -9.20 -13.94
N ARG A 309 -3.61 -10.51 -13.79
CA ARG A 309 -4.59 -11.46 -13.22
C ARG A 309 -3.91 -12.53 -12.38
N PRO A 310 -4.56 -13.04 -11.32
CA PRO A 310 -4.08 -14.23 -10.61
C PRO A 310 -4.04 -15.43 -11.56
N ARG A 311 -2.95 -16.20 -11.52
CA ARG A 311 -2.83 -17.47 -12.26
C ARG A 311 -3.61 -18.55 -11.51
N THR A 312 -4.64 -19.07 -12.16
CA THR A 312 -5.48 -20.17 -11.65
C THR A 312 -4.96 -21.55 -12.03
N SER A 313 -4.00 -21.66 -12.97
CA SER A 313 -3.45 -22.95 -13.37
C SER A 313 -2.59 -23.56 -12.25
N THR A 314 -3.09 -24.62 -11.63
CA THR A 314 -2.42 -25.39 -10.56
C THR A 314 -1.22 -26.19 -11.05
N LEU A 315 -1.16 -26.51 -12.35
CA LEU A 315 -0.08 -27.31 -12.95
C LEU A 315 0.87 -26.39 -13.72
N ARG A 316 2.02 -26.09 -13.13
CA ARG A 316 3.08 -25.37 -13.83
C ARG A 316 4.02 -26.38 -14.49
N PRO A 317 4.42 -26.17 -15.75
CA PRO A 317 5.28 -27.11 -16.47
C PRO A 317 6.62 -27.32 -15.75
N LEU A 318 7.15 -26.30 -15.07
CA LEU A 318 8.37 -26.43 -14.26
C LEU A 318 8.17 -27.22 -12.97
N ASP A 319 6.99 -27.18 -12.36
CA ASP A 319 6.69 -27.95 -11.16
C ASP A 319 6.52 -29.43 -11.53
N VAL A 320 5.85 -29.71 -12.67
CA VAL A 320 5.72 -31.05 -13.23
C VAL A 320 7.08 -31.60 -13.65
N LEU A 321 7.89 -30.81 -14.37
CA LEU A 321 9.25 -31.21 -14.76
C LEU A 321 10.13 -31.46 -13.54
N GLY A 322 10.06 -30.57 -12.54
CA GLY A 322 10.76 -30.73 -11.27
C GLY A 322 10.35 -32.01 -10.55
N ALA A 323 9.05 -32.31 -10.48
CA ALA A 323 8.53 -33.55 -9.90
C ALA A 323 9.05 -34.79 -10.66
N VAL A 324 9.01 -34.79 -11.99
CA VAL A 324 9.50 -35.91 -12.82
C VAL A 324 11.00 -36.13 -12.62
N LEU A 325 11.81 -35.06 -12.63
CA LEU A 325 13.25 -35.16 -12.38
C LEU A 325 13.54 -35.64 -10.95
N GLY A 326 12.81 -35.11 -9.96
CA GLY A 326 12.91 -35.53 -8.57
C GLY A 326 12.54 -37.00 -8.39
N ALA A 327 11.51 -37.48 -9.08
CA ALA A 327 11.14 -38.90 -9.09
C ALA A 327 12.27 -39.76 -9.65
N ALA A 328 12.85 -39.39 -10.79
CA ALA A 328 13.96 -40.13 -11.40
C ALA A 328 15.20 -40.20 -10.48
N VAL A 329 15.56 -39.09 -9.83
CA VAL A 329 16.65 -39.05 -8.85
C VAL A 329 16.31 -39.91 -7.62
N GLY A 330 15.08 -39.81 -7.10
CA GLY A 330 14.60 -40.59 -5.98
C GLY A 330 14.59 -42.09 -6.25
N THR A 331 14.17 -42.50 -7.46
CA THR A 331 14.26 -43.87 -7.98
C THR A 331 15.71 -44.34 -8.05
N GLY A 332 16.62 -43.53 -8.58
CA GLY A 332 18.04 -43.87 -8.65
C GLY A 332 18.67 -44.07 -7.27
N LEU A 333 18.35 -43.20 -6.30
CA LEU A 333 18.81 -43.33 -4.92
C LEU A 333 18.23 -44.58 -4.23
N ALA A 334 16.94 -44.85 -4.42
CA ALA A 334 16.30 -46.04 -3.87
C ALA A 334 16.93 -47.33 -4.44
N ALA A 335 17.19 -47.37 -5.74
CA ALA A 335 17.87 -48.49 -6.39
C ALA A 335 19.30 -48.69 -5.87
N GLY A 336 20.05 -47.59 -5.66
CA GLY A 336 21.40 -47.64 -5.10
C GLY A 336 21.42 -48.15 -3.65
N VAL A 337 20.52 -47.67 -2.80
CA VAL A 337 20.38 -48.14 -1.41
C VAL A 337 19.94 -49.60 -1.36
N ALA A 338 18.97 -50.00 -2.19
CA ALA A 338 18.52 -51.38 -2.27
C ALA A 338 19.63 -52.34 -2.76
N GLY A 339 20.53 -51.88 -3.64
CA GLY A 339 21.69 -52.65 -4.09
C GLY A 339 22.82 -52.74 -3.07
N ALA A 340 22.93 -51.78 -2.15
CA ALA A 340 23.98 -51.73 -1.12
C ALA A 340 23.62 -52.47 0.17
N VAL A 341 22.32 -52.68 0.45
CA VAL A 341 21.85 -53.41 1.63
C VAL A 341 21.69 -54.89 1.27
N PRO A 342 22.43 -55.82 1.88
CA PRO A 342 22.23 -57.25 1.68
C PRO A 342 20.91 -57.66 2.33
N LEU A 343 19.83 -57.59 1.56
CA LEU A 343 18.50 -58.05 1.94
C LEU A 343 18.50 -59.59 1.93
N SER A 344 18.88 -60.20 3.05
CA SER A 344 18.80 -61.66 3.18
C SER A 344 17.34 -62.12 3.04
N THR A 345 17.14 -63.10 2.17
CA THR A 345 15.83 -63.58 1.69
C THR A 345 15.02 -64.39 2.70
N GLU A 346 15.53 -64.60 3.92
CA GLU A 346 14.97 -65.58 4.85
C GLU A 346 13.94 -65.04 5.85
N THR A 347 13.68 -63.73 5.89
CA THR A 347 12.59 -63.18 6.72
C THR A 347 11.81 -62.13 5.94
N GLY A 348 10.47 -62.16 5.99
CA GLY A 348 9.58 -61.20 5.30
C GLY A 348 9.80 -59.71 5.66
N ALA A 349 10.70 -59.43 6.60
CA ALA A 349 11.22 -58.10 6.91
C ALA A 349 12.01 -57.46 5.75
N SER A 350 12.68 -58.25 4.90
CA SER A 350 13.48 -57.74 3.77
C SER A 350 12.61 -57.12 2.67
N THR A 351 11.44 -57.70 2.40
CA THR A 351 10.44 -57.15 1.46
C THR A 351 9.82 -55.84 1.97
N ALA A 352 9.54 -55.74 3.27
CA ALA A 352 8.97 -54.52 3.85
C ALA A 352 9.96 -53.34 3.80
N LEU A 353 11.24 -53.59 4.13
CA LEU A 353 12.29 -52.57 4.04
C LEU A 353 12.48 -52.08 2.59
N ALA A 354 12.48 -52.98 1.62
CA ALA A 354 12.60 -52.63 0.20
C ALA A 354 11.44 -51.74 -0.27
N VAL A 355 10.20 -52.07 0.12
CA VAL A 355 9.01 -51.26 -0.17
C VAL A 355 9.13 -49.88 0.46
N VAL A 356 9.57 -49.77 1.71
CA VAL A 356 9.78 -48.48 2.39
C VAL A 356 10.86 -47.66 1.67
N VAL A 357 12.03 -48.23 1.37
CA VAL A 357 13.12 -47.51 0.68
C VAL A 357 12.65 -46.99 -0.67
N TRP A 358 11.95 -47.82 -1.45
CA TRP A 358 11.41 -47.43 -2.76
C TRP A 358 10.33 -46.36 -2.66
N THR A 359 9.32 -46.53 -1.79
CA THR A 359 8.28 -45.52 -1.65
C THR A 359 8.83 -44.21 -1.10
N THR A 360 9.70 -44.25 -0.10
CA THR A 360 10.27 -43.03 0.49
C THR A 360 11.17 -42.31 -0.51
N GLY A 361 11.98 -43.04 -1.28
CA GLY A 361 12.82 -42.47 -2.33
C GLY A 361 12.00 -41.83 -3.45
N VAL A 362 11.01 -42.53 -4.00
CA VAL A 362 10.17 -42.03 -5.11
C VAL A 362 9.30 -40.87 -4.67
N LEU A 363 8.55 -41.00 -3.56
CA LEU A 363 7.65 -39.95 -3.07
C LEU A 363 8.43 -38.76 -2.52
N GLY A 364 9.54 -39.00 -1.81
CA GLY A 364 10.44 -37.96 -1.33
C GLY A 364 11.09 -37.20 -2.48
N GLY A 365 11.54 -37.92 -3.51
CA GLY A 365 12.06 -37.36 -4.75
C GLY A 365 11.02 -36.51 -5.49
N LEU A 366 9.81 -37.02 -5.70
CA LEU A 366 8.69 -36.29 -6.30
C LEU A 366 8.39 -34.98 -5.55
N ALA A 367 8.27 -35.04 -4.23
CA ALA A 367 7.97 -33.88 -3.40
C ALA A 367 9.11 -32.85 -3.42
N ALA A 368 10.36 -33.29 -3.25
CA ALA A 368 11.53 -32.42 -3.30
C ALA A 368 11.68 -31.76 -4.67
N GLY A 369 11.45 -32.52 -5.74
CA GLY A 369 11.47 -32.04 -7.13
C GLY A 369 10.38 -31.00 -7.41
N ALA A 370 9.14 -31.26 -6.98
CA ALA A 370 8.03 -30.31 -7.12
C ALA A 370 8.30 -29.00 -6.36
N LEU A 371 8.77 -29.09 -5.11
CA LEU A 371 9.15 -27.92 -4.30
C LEU A 371 10.33 -27.14 -4.92
N GLY A 372 11.29 -27.85 -5.50
CA GLY A 372 12.42 -27.27 -6.22
C GLY A 372 11.98 -26.53 -7.49
N GLY A 373 11.11 -27.14 -8.30
CA GLY A 373 10.49 -26.51 -9.47
C GLY A 373 9.73 -25.25 -9.10
N GLU A 374 8.94 -25.30 -8.03
CA GLU A 374 8.19 -24.17 -7.52
C GLU A 374 9.11 -23.04 -7.03
N ALA A 375 10.21 -23.38 -6.36
CA ALA A 375 11.22 -22.41 -5.92
C ALA A 375 11.91 -21.73 -7.11
N VAL A 376 12.28 -22.48 -8.16
CA VAL A 376 12.85 -21.93 -9.39
C VAL A 376 11.86 -21.01 -10.11
N HIS A 377 10.59 -21.42 -10.20
CA HIS A 377 9.56 -20.60 -10.82
C HIS A 377 9.35 -19.28 -10.07
N ARG A 378 9.20 -19.34 -8.75
CA ARG A 378 9.12 -18.14 -7.89
C ARG A 378 10.34 -17.25 -8.05
N ALA A 379 11.54 -17.82 -8.14
CA ALA A 379 12.76 -17.06 -8.35
C ALA A 379 12.76 -16.36 -9.73
N ARG A 380 12.24 -17.02 -10.77
CA ARG A 380 12.12 -16.44 -12.11
C ARG A 380 11.09 -15.32 -12.17
N ASP A 381 9.90 -15.53 -11.60
CA ASP A 381 8.85 -14.51 -11.51
C ASP A 381 9.36 -13.28 -10.73
N ARG A 382 10.06 -13.50 -9.62
CA ARG A 382 10.72 -12.43 -8.84
C ARG A 382 11.76 -11.68 -9.66
N ARG A 383 12.61 -12.37 -10.41
CA ARG A 383 13.61 -11.72 -11.29
C ARG A 383 12.93 -10.91 -12.38
N GLY A 384 11.87 -11.43 -13.00
CA GLY A 384 11.10 -10.70 -14.02
C GLY A 384 10.47 -9.42 -13.45
N LEU A 385 9.90 -9.51 -12.24
CA LEU A 385 9.40 -8.37 -11.50
C LEU A 385 10.48 -7.32 -11.23
N LEU A 386 11.63 -7.73 -10.70
CA LEU A 386 12.74 -6.82 -10.39
C LEU A 386 13.32 -6.17 -11.66
N ALA A 387 13.48 -6.94 -12.74
CA ALA A 387 13.96 -6.41 -14.01
C ALA A 387 12.98 -5.39 -14.62
N GLY A 388 11.67 -5.66 -14.55
CA GLY A 388 10.64 -4.70 -14.97
C GLY A 388 10.71 -3.39 -14.18
N LEU A 389 10.87 -3.47 -12.86
CA LEU A 389 11.04 -2.29 -12.01
C LEU A 389 12.27 -1.47 -12.38
N GLU A 390 13.42 -2.10 -12.63
CA GLU A 390 14.64 -1.37 -13.00
C GLU A 390 14.43 -0.55 -14.28
N VAL A 391 13.75 -1.14 -15.27
CA VAL A 391 13.38 -0.45 -16.51
C VAL A 391 12.40 0.69 -16.23
N ASP A 392 11.32 0.44 -15.50
CA ASP A 392 10.31 1.45 -15.17
C ASP A 392 10.93 2.63 -14.39
N LEU A 393 11.82 2.34 -13.45
CA LEU A 393 12.53 3.35 -12.66
C LEU A 393 13.54 4.12 -13.51
N ALA A 394 14.24 3.47 -14.43
CA ALA A 394 15.17 4.14 -15.33
C ALA A 394 14.43 5.08 -16.30
N VAL A 395 13.30 4.63 -16.87
CA VAL A 395 12.43 5.46 -17.71
C VAL A 395 11.86 6.61 -16.90
N THR A 396 11.31 6.31 -15.72
CA THR A 396 10.75 7.33 -14.81
C THR A 396 11.80 8.37 -14.43
N ARG A 397 13.02 7.96 -14.05
CA ARG A 397 14.12 8.90 -13.73
C ARG A 397 14.46 9.81 -14.90
N ARG A 398 14.49 9.31 -16.14
CA ARG A 398 14.75 10.13 -17.32
C ARG A 398 13.61 11.12 -17.60
N VAL A 399 12.37 10.65 -17.55
CA VAL A 399 11.17 11.48 -17.75
C VAL A 399 10.97 12.50 -16.64
N LEU A 400 11.47 12.21 -15.44
CA LEU A 400 11.43 13.12 -14.30
C LEU A 400 12.64 14.03 -14.22
N ALA A 401 13.67 13.89 -15.06
CA ALA A 401 14.78 14.85 -15.11
C ALA A 401 14.41 16.16 -15.83
N THR A 402 13.29 16.19 -16.56
CA THR A 402 12.76 17.39 -17.21
C THR A 402 12.02 18.29 -16.21
N CYS A 403 12.04 19.60 -16.43
CA CYS A 403 11.35 20.57 -15.56
C CYS A 403 9.85 20.26 -15.44
N ARG A 404 9.35 20.21 -14.19
CA ARG A 404 7.93 19.96 -13.84
C ARG A 404 7.30 21.08 -13.02
N CYS A 405 8.00 22.21 -12.90
CA CYS A 405 7.57 23.33 -12.09
C CYS A 405 6.22 23.92 -12.51
N TRP A 406 5.71 23.63 -13.71
CA TRP A 406 4.39 24.10 -14.17
C TRP A 406 3.28 23.06 -14.01
N SER A 407 3.62 21.77 -14.07
CA SER A 407 2.64 20.68 -14.11
C SER A 407 2.34 20.04 -12.75
N THR A 408 3.22 20.19 -11.76
CA THR A 408 3.10 19.50 -10.47
C THR A 408 3.36 20.44 -9.31
N GLN A 409 2.45 20.46 -8.32
CA GLN A 409 2.63 21.19 -7.06
C GLN A 409 3.48 20.41 -6.05
N SER A 410 3.67 19.11 -6.28
CA SER A 410 4.35 18.24 -5.34
C SER A 410 4.75 16.92 -6.00
N LEU A 411 5.75 16.25 -5.43
CA LEU A 411 6.21 14.92 -5.85
C LEU A 411 6.53 14.09 -4.61
N VAL A 412 6.37 12.76 -4.71
CA VAL A 412 6.62 11.83 -3.60
C VAL A 412 7.49 10.64 -4.06
N GLY A 413 8.24 10.05 -3.12
CA GLY A 413 8.98 8.82 -3.30
C GLY A 413 10.15 8.96 -4.26
N VAL A 414 10.28 8.00 -5.19
CA VAL A 414 11.39 8.04 -6.16
C VAL A 414 11.27 9.20 -7.13
N ALA A 415 10.05 9.68 -7.41
CA ALA A 415 9.87 10.81 -8.28
C ALA A 415 10.43 12.10 -7.65
N ALA A 416 10.13 12.31 -6.37
CA ALA A 416 10.71 13.38 -5.56
C ALA A 416 12.23 13.30 -5.54
N ALA A 417 12.79 12.14 -5.17
CA ALA A 417 14.23 11.96 -5.06
C ALA A 417 14.96 12.20 -6.40
N ALA A 418 14.45 11.64 -7.50
CA ALA A 418 15.05 11.80 -8.82
C ALA A 418 14.98 13.24 -9.33
N TYR A 419 13.86 13.93 -9.09
CA TYR A 419 13.73 15.34 -9.48
C TYR A 419 14.66 16.24 -8.67
N ALA A 420 14.76 16.00 -7.35
CA ALA A 420 15.67 16.74 -6.48
C ALA A 420 17.14 16.60 -6.92
N GLU A 421 17.59 15.38 -7.19
CA GLU A 421 18.97 15.08 -7.58
C GLU A 421 19.30 15.57 -9.00
N GLY A 422 18.40 15.32 -9.96
CA GLY A 422 18.65 15.59 -11.37
C GLY A 422 18.41 17.04 -11.80
N HIS A 423 17.47 17.73 -11.15
CA HIS A 423 16.94 19.00 -11.68
C HIS A 423 17.09 20.19 -10.72
N LEU A 424 17.04 19.96 -9.42
CA LEU A 424 17.04 21.05 -8.44
C LEU A 424 18.45 21.34 -7.91
N ARG A 425 18.67 22.57 -7.44
CA ARG A 425 19.92 23.03 -6.80
C ARG A 425 19.64 23.61 -5.42
N PRO A 426 20.60 23.55 -4.47
CA PRO A 426 20.43 24.23 -3.19
C PRO A 426 20.16 25.73 -3.39
N ALA A 427 19.14 26.27 -2.73
CA ALA A 427 18.72 27.66 -2.94
C ALA A 427 19.64 28.71 -2.29
N GLY A 428 20.70 28.29 -1.58
CA GLY A 428 21.73 29.17 -1.01
C GLY A 428 21.42 29.75 0.37
N TYR A 429 20.24 29.48 0.96
CA TYR A 429 19.91 29.84 2.34
C TYR A 429 19.59 28.60 3.18
N PRO A 430 20.02 28.57 4.46
CA PRO A 430 19.89 27.39 5.30
C PRO A 430 18.46 27.34 5.86
N ASP A 431 17.72 26.35 5.38
CA ASP A 431 16.47 25.87 5.97
C ASP A 431 15.23 26.78 5.81
N ALA A 432 14.05 26.17 5.81
CA ALA A 432 12.76 26.86 5.86
C ALA A 432 12.48 27.45 7.27
N GLY A 433 13.35 27.14 8.24
CA GLY A 433 13.18 27.50 9.65
C GLY A 433 12.09 26.65 10.30
N LEU A 434 12.02 25.37 9.93
CA LEU A 434 11.09 24.39 10.49
C LEU A 434 11.82 23.52 11.51
N ASP A 435 11.14 23.12 12.58
CA ASP A 435 11.66 22.14 13.57
C ASP A 435 11.70 20.69 13.03
N ARG A 436 11.77 20.53 11.70
CA ARG A 436 11.82 19.26 10.98
C ARG A 436 12.87 19.36 9.88
N PRO A 437 13.67 18.30 9.63
CA PRO A 437 14.63 18.30 8.53
C PRO A 437 13.96 18.61 7.19
N GLY A 438 14.37 19.72 6.60
CA GLY A 438 13.95 20.20 5.29
C GLY A 438 15.09 20.93 4.61
N THR A 439 15.12 20.93 3.29
CA THR A 439 16.08 21.71 2.52
C THR A 439 15.35 22.43 1.41
N VAL A 440 15.60 23.74 1.29
CA VAL A 440 15.03 24.53 0.21
C VAL A 440 15.90 24.39 -1.03
N LEU A 441 15.28 23.93 -2.09
CA LEU A 441 15.87 23.77 -3.40
C LEU A 441 15.26 24.76 -4.39
N LEU A 442 15.98 25.05 -5.46
CA LEU A 442 15.58 25.97 -6.52
C LEU A 442 15.62 25.24 -7.86
N CYS A 443 14.60 25.46 -8.68
CA CYS A 443 14.66 25.15 -10.10
C CYS A 443 15.21 26.37 -10.84
N GLU A 444 16.44 26.29 -11.32
CA GLU A 444 17.11 27.40 -12.03
C GLU A 444 16.39 27.82 -13.32
N LEU A 445 15.63 26.91 -13.95
CA LEU A 445 14.89 27.21 -15.18
C LEU A 445 13.61 28.03 -14.97
N SER A 446 12.97 27.91 -13.81
CA SER A 446 11.65 28.51 -13.55
C SER A 446 11.65 29.47 -12.36
N GLY A 447 12.75 29.56 -11.62
CA GLY A 447 12.80 30.26 -10.33
C GLY A 447 11.96 29.62 -9.22
N ALA A 448 11.23 28.52 -9.50
CA ALA A 448 10.36 27.89 -8.51
C ALA A 448 11.19 27.29 -7.36
N ARG A 449 10.80 27.64 -6.13
CA ARG A 449 11.40 27.14 -4.89
C ARG A 449 10.68 25.87 -4.45
N TRP A 450 11.40 24.88 -3.98
CA TRP A 450 10.88 23.59 -3.56
C TRP A 450 11.35 23.28 -2.15
N LEU A 451 10.46 22.82 -1.28
CA LEU A 451 10.83 22.23 0.00
C LEU A 451 11.04 20.73 -0.20
N ALA A 452 12.28 20.30 -0.01
CA ALA A 452 12.64 18.88 0.05
C ALA A 452 12.63 18.39 1.48
N THR A 453 11.80 17.38 1.75
CA THR A 453 11.64 16.78 3.08
C THR A 453 11.21 15.32 2.93
N TRP A 454 10.60 14.75 3.97
CA TRP A 454 10.15 13.38 4.04
C TRP A 454 8.66 13.33 4.34
N THR A 455 8.00 12.27 3.89
CA THR A 455 6.61 11.97 4.28
C THR A 455 6.48 11.74 5.78
N ALA A 456 5.27 11.74 6.33
CA ALA A 456 5.00 11.47 7.75
C ALA A 456 5.54 10.10 8.21
N SER A 457 5.59 9.11 7.31
CA SER A 457 6.21 7.80 7.58
C SER A 457 7.73 7.86 7.74
N GLY A 458 8.37 8.94 7.28
CA GLY A 458 9.83 9.12 7.26
C GLY A 458 10.55 8.23 6.23
N ARG A 459 9.82 7.51 5.35
CA ARG A 459 10.40 6.51 4.43
C ARG A 459 10.51 6.99 2.99
N SER A 460 9.71 7.99 2.60
CA SER A 460 9.65 8.50 1.24
C SER A 460 10.07 9.95 1.18
N ALA A 461 10.85 10.31 0.17
CA ALA A 461 11.14 11.71 -0.13
C ALA A 461 9.86 12.43 -0.52
N LEU A 462 9.74 13.69 -0.13
CA LEU A 462 8.63 14.58 -0.44
C LEU A 462 9.21 15.90 -0.96
N LEU A 463 8.72 16.34 -2.12
CA LEU A 463 9.01 17.65 -2.66
C LEU A 463 7.71 18.46 -2.73
N LEU A 464 7.72 19.65 -2.16
CA LEU A 464 6.59 20.58 -2.18
C LEU A 464 6.99 21.84 -2.94
N ARG A 465 6.26 22.20 -3.98
CA ARG A 465 6.53 23.37 -4.81
C ARG A 465 5.97 24.61 -4.14
N GLY A 466 6.77 25.66 -4.10
CA GLY A 466 6.34 27.00 -3.73
C GLY A 466 5.71 27.75 -4.90
N VAL A 467 5.03 28.86 -4.64
CA VAL A 467 4.58 29.76 -5.71
C VAL A 467 5.81 30.47 -6.31
N PRO A 468 6.01 30.45 -7.65
CA PRO A 468 7.06 31.24 -8.29
C PRO A 468 6.76 32.74 -8.18
N ARG A 469 7.79 33.56 -7.94
CA ARG A 469 7.65 35.03 -7.88
C ARG A 469 7.34 35.56 -9.29
N GLN A 470 6.40 36.50 -9.42
CA GLN A 470 6.13 37.16 -10.71
C GLN A 470 7.35 37.92 -11.26
N ASP A 471 8.20 38.47 -10.39
CA ASP A 471 9.43 39.19 -10.82
C ASP A 471 10.61 38.27 -11.20
N ASP A 472 10.57 36.98 -10.80
CA ASP A 472 11.62 35.99 -11.12
C ASP A 472 11.34 35.26 -12.45
N VAL A 473 10.23 35.58 -13.14
CA VAL A 473 9.99 35.13 -14.51
C VAL A 473 10.92 35.95 -15.40
N VAL A 474 12.13 35.43 -15.62
CA VAL A 474 12.96 35.87 -16.75
C VAL A 474 12.09 35.72 -17.98
N GLU A 475 11.67 36.83 -18.58
CA GLU A 475 11.03 36.82 -19.89
C GLU A 475 11.85 35.86 -20.75
N PRO A 476 11.25 34.80 -21.33
CA PRO A 476 12.01 33.90 -22.17
C PRO A 476 12.64 34.77 -23.24
N VAL A 477 13.96 34.93 -23.18
CA VAL A 477 14.73 35.56 -24.24
C VAL A 477 14.29 34.80 -25.46
N ALA A 478 13.56 35.48 -26.34
CA ALA A 478 13.01 34.89 -27.54
C ALA A 478 14.20 34.49 -28.41
N THR A 479 14.79 33.33 -28.15
CA THR A 479 15.59 32.60 -29.11
C THR A 479 14.59 32.10 -30.13
N GLY A 480 14.31 32.98 -31.08
CA GLY A 480 13.71 32.63 -32.35
C GLY A 480 14.52 31.48 -32.94
N LEU A 481 13.98 30.27 -32.83
CA LEU A 481 14.35 29.14 -33.64
C LEU A 481 13.04 28.47 -34.02
N TYR A 482 12.45 29.02 -35.08
CA TYR A 482 11.76 28.18 -36.04
C TYR A 482 12.73 27.08 -36.48
N LEU A 483 12.39 25.83 -36.19
CA LEU A 483 12.34 24.71 -37.13
C LEU A 483 11.69 23.49 -36.47
#